data_AF-A0A9E2BCB4-F1
#
_entry.id   AF-A0A9E2BCB4-F1
#
_cell.length_a   1.000
_cell.length_b   1.000
_cell.length_c   1.000
_cell.angle_alpha   90.00
_cell.angle_beta   90.00
_cell.angle_gamma   90.00
#
_symmetry.space_group_name_H-M   'P 1'
#
loop_
_entity.id
_entity.type
_entity.pdbx_description
1 polymer ?
#
loop_
_entity_poly.entity_id
_entity_poly.type
_entity_poly.pdbx_seq_one_letter_code
_entity_poly.pdbx_strand_id
1 'polypeptide(L)'
;IMSTPRRLHLTLFLATASLMAAVGWAGGHIKEAGDEDTDAVSGASPYDGPPIDKSKELPVRIVPNIPSAAEAYYAPDDYHFIVQTQDPDAQKPQDGRIGGALTYIFTDDGKVSRRINDRGQDACSYFFPDQKRIVFTSTKDNMDMPLGDWSSEKEYPQGAELYTADLNGENIVRLTNNEYYEAEVSISPNGEWIVFGRQIDGNLNLWRMRPDGSDEQQITFTEDWQPGAPFYLPDNETILFRAWRSSEYGKVWPTPMTVFTIKHDGTELTQRTFNGEMNWAPYPASNGRHYVFVRVVPGRNWEVFLGDLAGGDPVRLTHNIGFDGLPSLSRNGKKMLFARSETGRDDLATFVMDMSSFELGPEHYEGIPDTKMPDNPILVTDFTVGK
;
A
#
# COMPACT_ATOMS: atom_id res chain seq x y z
N ILE A 1 -53.81 7.62 7.83
CA ILE A 1 -53.39 7.22 6.46
C ILE A 1 -51.88 7.29 6.46
N MET A 2 -51.24 6.14 6.19
CA MET A 2 -49.83 5.85 6.46
C MET A 2 -48.89 6.79 5.70
N SER A 3 -47.90 7.36 6.39
CA SER A 3 -46.69 7.90 5.77
C SER A 3 -45.57 6.88 5.96
N THR A 4 -45.15 6.26 4.87
CA THR A 4 -43.95 5.41 4.77
C THR A 4 -42.68 6.24 5.03
N PRO A 5 -41.71 5.76 5.83
CA PRO A 5 -40.38 6.33 5.82
C PRO A 5 -39.62 5.78 4.61
N ARG A 6 -39.09 6.68 3.77
CA ARG A 6 -38.11 6.35 2.73
C ARG A 6 -36.84 5.82 3.42
N ARG A 7 -36.44 4.59 3.07
CA ARG A 7 -35.14 4.01 3.41
C ARG A 7 -34.07 4.73 2.59
N LEU A 8 -33.17 5.49 3.23
CA LEU A 8 -31.93 5.93 2.59
C LEU A 8 -31.01 4.70 2.42
N HIS A 9 -30.49 4.54 1.21
CA HIS A 9 -29.50 3.52 0.84
C HIS A 9 -28.11 4.10 1.05
N LEU A 10 -27.27 3.36 1.76
CA LEU A 10 -25.90 3.69 2.15
C LEU A 10 -24.98 2.86 1.24
N THR A 11 -24.11 3.49 0.44
CA THR A 11 -23.18 2.77 -0.47
C THR A 11 -21.79 3.41 -0.35
N LEU A 12 -20.76 2.57 -0.22
CA LEU A 12 -19.49 2.82 0.48
C LEU A 12 -18.35 2.22 -0.37
N PHE A 13 -17.23 2.91 -0.66
CA PHE A 13 -16.14 2.40 -1.53
C PHE A 13 -14.72 2.73 -1.00
N LEU A 14 -13.75 1.80 -1.16
CA LEU A 14 -12.32 1.97 -0.84
C LEU A 14 -11.47 0.92 -1.57
N ALA A 15 -10.66 1.33 -2.55
CA ALA A 15 -9.52 0.59 -3.11
C ALA A 15 -8.25 1.47 -3.00
N THR A 16 -7.08 0.90 -3.29
CA THR A 16 -5.81 1.20 -2.62
C THR A 16 -5.08 2.47 -3.04
N ALA A 17 -4.71 3.31 -2.05
CA ALA A 17 -3.55 4.23 -2.03
C ALA A 17 -3.60 5.55 -2.84
N SER A 18 -4.28 6.55 -2.30
CA SER A 18 -3.73 7.86 -1.89
C SER A 18 -4.83 8.66 -1.21
N LEU A 19 -4.67 8.86 0.09
CA LEU A 19 -5.65 9.57 0.89
C LEU A 19 -5.09 10.93 1.31
N MET A 20 -5.52 11.99 0.62
CA MET A 20 -5.66 13.29 1.26
C MET A 20 -6.95 13.92 0.74
N ALA A 21 -7.61 14.72 1.59
CA ALA A 21 -8.59 15.79 1.35
C ALA A 21 -9.14 16.18 2.74
N ALA A 22 -9.30 17.41 3.20
CA ALA A 22 -9.09 18.75 2.66
C ALA A 22 -9.25 19.75 3.84
N VAL A 23 -8.52 20.87 3.85
CA VAL A 23 -8.95 22.09 4.57
C VAL A 23 -8.68 23.36 3.76
N GLY A 24 -9.76 24.13 3.59
CA GLY A 24 -9.71 25.60 3.62
C GLY A 24 -10.26 26.33 2.40
N TRP A 25 -11.50 26.82 2.47
CA TRP A 25 -11.78 28.27 2.59
C TRP A 25 -13.28 28.58 2.76
N ALA A 26 -13.55 29.58 3.60
CA ALA A 26 -14.87 30.10 3.91
C ALA A 26 -15.32 31.15 2.89
N GLY A 27 -16.60 31.10 2.51
CA GLY A 27 -17.35 32.28 2.05
C GLY A 27 -18.04 32.14 0.69
N GLY A 28 -19.37 32.21 0.70
CA GLY A 28 -20.18 32.66 -0.44
C GLY A 28 -20.98 31.58 -1.16
N HIS A 29 -22.31 31.74 -1.13
CA HIS A 29 -23.36 30.90 -1.70
C HIS A 29 -23.14 30.45 -3.16
N ILE A 30 -23.57 29.22 -3.51
CA ILE A 30 -24.22 28.85 -4.80
C ILE A 30 -24.97 27.50 -4.68
N LYS A 31 -25.98 27.39 -5.56
CA LYS A 31 -27.02 26.38 -5.81
C LYS A 31 -26.58 24.93 -6.03
N GLU A 32 -27.56 24.05 -5.76
CA GLU A 32 -27.68 22.62 -6.05
C GLU A 32 -27.19 22.17 -7.44
N ALA A 33 -26.38 21.12 -7.45
CA ALA A 33 -26.24 20.14 -8.53
C ALA A 33 -25.70 18.82 -7.96
N GLY A 34 -26.42 17.72 -8.25
CA GLY A 34 -25.95 16.32 -8.27
C GLY A 34 -25.46 15.70 -6.96
N ASP A 35 -26.24 14.76 -6.40
CA ASP A 35 -25.84 13.89 -5.28
C ASP A 35 -24.61 13.04 -5.67
N GLU A 36 -23.45 13.40 -5.13
CA GLU A 36 -22.24 12.57 -5.07
C GLU A 36 -21.75 12.57 -3.61
N ASP A 37 -22.06 11.50 -2.87
CA ASP A 37 -21.46 11.26 -1.55
C ASP A 37 -20.06 10.68 -1.79
N THR A 38 -19.06 11.57 -1.80
CA THR A 38 -17.64 11.25 -1.94
C THR A 38 -17.03 10.98 -0.57
N ASP A 39 -16.85 9.71 -0.21
CA ASP A 39 -16.11 9.33 1.00
C ASP A 39 -14.61 9.29 0.70
N ALA A 40 -14.02 10.48 0.50
CA ALA A 40 -12.65 10.66 0.93
C ALA A 40 -12.62 10.31 2.42
N VAL A 41 -11.65 9.52 2.89
CA VAL A 41 -11.25 9.56 4.31
C VAL A 41 -10.61 10.94 4.53
N SER A 42 -11.49 11.94 4.57
CA SER A 42 -11.25 13.19 5.25
C SER A 42 -11.06 12.85 6.72
N GLY A 43 -10.16 13.56 7.39
CA GLY A 43 -9.82 13.35 8.80
C GLY A 43 -10.96 13.64 9.80
N ALA A 44 -12.23 13.34 9.49
CA ALA A 44 -13.37 13.72 10.32
C ALA A 44 -14.63 12.85 10.16
N SER A 45 -14.54 11.53 10.03
CA SER A 45 -15.63 10.72 10.63
C SER A 45 -15.39 10.71 12.14
N PRO A 46 -16.32 11.19 12.99
CA PRO A 46 -16.10 11.16 14.42
C PRO A 46 -15.95 9.71 14.85
N TYR A 47 -14.75 9.38 15.37
CA TYR A 47 -14.46 8.08 15.95
C TYR A 47 -15.54 7.74 17.00
N ASP A 48 -16.30 6.67 16.76
CA ASP A 48 -17.40 6.20 17.60
C ASP A 48 -17.07 4.88 18.32
N GLY A 49 -15.79 4.50 18.30
CA GLY A 49 -15.27 3.28 18.92
C GLY A 49 -14.98 3.41 20.43
N PRO A 50 -14.47 2.33 21.05
CA PRO A 50 -14.09 2.31 22.47
C PRO A 50 -12.93 3.29 22.76
N PRO A 51 -12.72 3.72 24.03
CA PRO A 51 -11.61 4.59 24.37
C PRO A 51 -10.26 4.05 23.89
N ILE A 52 -9.49 4.91 23.22
CA ILE A 52 -8.14 4.60 22.74
C ILE A 52 -7.12 4.79 23.86
N ASP A 53 -6.22 3.82 24.00
CA ASP A 53 -5.11 3.84 24.96
C ASP A 53 -3.77 3.88 24.21
N LYS A 54 -3.29 5.10 23.92
CA LYS A 54 -1.98 5.33 23.27
C LYS A 54 -0.79 4.83 24.10
N SER A 55 -0.95 4.54 25.40
CA SER A 55 0.15 4.03 26.23
C SER A 55 0.57 2.59 25.89
N LYS A 56 -0.21 1.90 25.05
CA LYS A 56 0.10 0.58 24.52
C LYS A 56 1.03 0.61 23.31
N GLU A 57 1.20 1.76 22.67
CA GLU A 57 2.12 1.89 21.55
C GLU A 57 3.57 1.82 22.03
N LEU A 58 4.43 1.26 21.18
CA LEU A 58 5.87 1.45 21.30
C LEU A 58 6.25 2.91 21.03
N PRO A 59 7.49 3.34 21.32
CA PRO A 59 7.93 4.69 21.02
C PRO A 59 7.71 5.06 19.55
N VAL A 60 6.93 6.12 19.31
CA VAL A 60 6.58 6.64 17.98
C VAL A 60 7.03 8.09 17.84
N ARG A 61 7.54 8.45 16.66
CA ARG A 61 7.86 9.84 16.30
C ARG A 61 7.42 10.17 14.88
N ILE A 62 6.99 11.41 14.66
CA ILE A 62 6.80 11.95 13.31
C ILE A 62 8.17 12.20 12.66
N VAL A 63 8.28 11.96 11.35
CA VAL A 63 9.44 12.41 10.57
C VAL A 63 9.17 13.83 10.05
N PRO A 64 9.99 14.83 10.42
CA PRO A 64 9.71 16.21 10.07
C PRO A 64 9.97 16.49 8.58
N ASN A 65 9.41 17.60 8.07
CA ASN A 65 9.68 18.16 6.74
C ASN A 65 9.33 17.29 5.53
N ILE A 66 8.62 16.19 5.72
CA ILE A 66 8.02 15.46 4.61
C ILE A 66 6.67 16.14 4.32
N PRO A 67 6.42 16.60 3.08
CA PRO A 67 5.06 16.96 2.69
C PRO A 67 4.16 15.73 2.83
N SER A 68 2.85 15.93 2.75
CA SER A 68 1.95 14.81 2.99
C SER A 68 2.24 13.64 2.04
N ALA A 69 2.17 12.44 2.60
CA ALA A 69 2.55 11.21 1.97
C ALA A 69 1.80 10.04 2.61
N ALA A 70 1.60 8.98 1.83
CA ALA A 70 0.88 7.79 2.26
C ALA A 70 1.85 6.62 2.47
N GLU A 71 2.54 6.18 1.41
CA GLU A 71 3.39 4.98 1.44
C GLU A 71 4.87 5.35 1.39
N ALA A 72 5.69 4.70 2.22
CA ALA A 72 7.13 4.91 2.26
C ALA A 72 7.88 3.62 2.61
N TYR A 73 9.11 3.46 2.12
CA TYR A 73 9.91 2.24 2.31
C TYR A 73 11.36 2.56 2.65
N TYR A 74 11.92 1.86 3.64
CA TYR A 74 13.33 2.01 3.99
C TYR A 74 14.27 1.51 2.89
N ALA A 75 15.38 2.22 2.72
CA ALA A 75 16.53 1.77 1.99
C ALA A 75 17.28 0.67 2.78
N PRO A 76 18.18 -0.09 2.12
CA PRO A 76 18.98 -1.12 2.78
C PRO A 76 19.88 -0.68 3.93
N ASP A 77 20.08 0.63 4.15
CA ASP A 77 20.84 1.20 5.28
C ASP A 77 20.02 1.55 6.52
N ASP A 78 18.71 1.29 6.50
CA ASP A 78 17.79 1.59 7.62
C ASP A 78 17.71 3.08 8.01
N TYR A 79 18.16 3.97 7.12
CA TYR A 79 18.25 5.41 7.37
C TYR A 79 17.64 6.26 6.26
N HIS A 80 17.84 5.92 5.00
CA HIS A 80 17.08 6.57 3.93
C HIS A 80 15.75 5.84 3.74
N PHE A 81 14.73 6.56 3.27
CA PHE A 81 13.50 5.95 2.80
C PHE A 81 12.98 6.68 1.56
N ILE A 82 12.24 5.96 0.73
CA ILE A 82 11.63 6.45 -0.51
C ILE A 82 10.14 6.64 -0.27
N VAL A 83 9.57 7.68 -0.88
CA VAL A 83 8.19 8.11 -0.65
C VAL A 83 7.66 8.90 -1.85
N GLN A 84 6.38 8.75 -2.15
CA GLN A 84 5.66 9.64 -3.07
C GLN A 84 5.01 10.77 -2.28
N THR A 85 5.35 12.00 -2.62
CA THR A 85 4.86 13.18 -1.90
C THR A 85 4.45 14.29 -2.87
N GLN A 86 3.55 15.15 -2.41
CA GLN A 86 2.98 16.24 -3.19
C GLN A 86 4.06 17.18 -3.74
N ASP A 87 4.04 17.41 -5.05
CA ASP A 87 5.00 18.27 -5.75
C ASP A 87 4.25 19.21 -6.73
N PRO A 88 4.63 20.50 -6.81
CA PRO A 88 4.00 21.46 -7.74
C PRO A 88 4.20 21.14 -9.23
N ASP A 89 5.28 20.45 -9.60
CA ASP A 89 5.59 20.11 -10.99
C ASP A 89 4.94 18.78 -11.43
N ALA A 90 4.38 18.04 -10.48
CA ALA A 90 3.66 16.82 -10.76
C ALA A 90 2.37 17.11 -11.54
N GLN A 91 1.97 16.15 -12.38
CA GLN A 91 0.69 16.18 -13.05
C GLN A 91 -0.44 16.03 -12.03
N LYS A 92 -1.47 16.88 -12.16
CA LYS A 92 -2.63 16.90 -11.28
C LYS A 92 -3.91 16.67 -12.08
N PRO A 93 -4.89 15.95 -11.50
CA PRO A 93 -6.18 15.79 -12.15
C PRO A 93 -6.92 17.14 -12.16
N GLN A 94 -7.64 17.44 -13.25
CA GLN A 94 -8.30 18.74 -13.43
C GLN A 94 -9.63 18.86 -12.69
N ASP A 95 -10.17 17.74 -12.24
CA ASP A 95 -11.45 17.63 -11.52
C ASP A 95 -11.34 17.90 -10.02
N GLY A 96 -10.15 18.30 -9.53
CA GLY A 96 -9.93 18.63 -8.13
C GLY A 96 -9.68 17.42 -7.23
N ARG A 97 -9.66 16.19 -7.78
CA ARG A 97 -9.16 15.02 -7.06
C ARG A 97 -7.72 15.25 -6.60
N ILE A 98 -7.34 14.52 -5.57
CA ILE A 98 -5.99 14.62 -5.05
C ILE A 98 -5.05 13.76 -5.88
N GLY A 99 -3.95 14.38 -6.27
CA GLY A 99 -2.92 13.80 -7.11
C GLY A 99 -1.70 14.70 -7.09
N GLY A 100 -0.78 14.51 -8.04
CA GLY A 100 0.41 15.35 -8.11
C GLY A 100 1.50 14.97 -7.11
N ALA A 101 1.76 13.67 -6.97
CA ALA A 101 2.93 13.20 -6.24
C ALA A 101 4.10 12.93 -7.20
N LEU A 102 5.32 13.20 -6.74
CA LEU A 102 6.56 12.71 -7.34
C LEU A 102 7.35 11.90 -6.32
N THR A 103 8.27 11.07 -6.82
CA THR A 103 9.13 10.22 -6.02
C THR A 103 10.27 11.00 -5.39
N TYR A 104 10.43 10.83 -4.09
CA TYR A 104 11.49 11.43 -3.28
C TYR A 104 12.17 10.39 -2.40
N ILE A 105 13.44 10.63 -2.10
CA ILE A 105 14.18 9.96 -1.02
C ILE A 105 14.38 10.97 0.11
N PHE A 106 14.12 10.57 1.35
CA PHE A 106 14.38 11.34 2.55
C PHE A 106 15.27 10.56 3.51
N THR A 107 15.94 11.26 4.43
CA THR A 107 16.52 10.64 5.62
C THR A 107 15.45 10.46 6.70
N ASP A 108 15.61 9.43 7.53
CA ASP A 108 14.73 9.06 8.64
C ASP A 108 14.57 10.18 9.70
N ASP A 109 15.47 11.16 9.71
CA ASP A 109 15.40 12.36 10.53
C ASP A 109 14.77 13.59 9.81
N GLY A 110 14.37 13.43 8.55
CA GLY A 110 13.71 14.44 7.73
C GLY A 110 14.59 15.63 7.35
N LYS A 111 15.92 15.55 7.51
CA LYS A 111 16.83 16.68 7.24
C LYS A 111 17.30 16.77 5.80
N VAL A 112 17.38 15.64 5.11
CA VAL A 112 17.84 15.59 3.72
C VAL A 112 16.73 14.99 2.87
N SER A 113 16.48 15.62 1.73
CA SER A 113 15.57 15.11 0.71
C SER A 113 16.22 15.17 -0.67
N ARG A 114 15.81 14.26 -1.55
CA ARG A 114 16.21 14.20 -2.95
C ARG A 114 14.99 13.85 -3.81
N ARG A 115 14.63 14.74 -4.72
CA ARG A 115 13.65 14.46 -5.78
C ARG A 115 14.29 13.54 -6.82
N ILE A 116 13.53 12.56 -7.29
CA ILE A 116 13.97 11.56 -8.28
C ILE A 116 13.46 11.91 -9.66
N ASN A 117 12.15 12.07 -9.81
CA ASN A 117 11.51 12.30 -11.09
C ASN A 117 11.06 13.77 -11.21
N ASP A 118 10.93 14.28 -12.43
CA ASP A 118 10.71 15.70 -12.70
C ASP A 118 9.33 16.05 -13.28
N ARG A 119 8.54 15.05 -13.71
CA ARG A 119 7.22 15.26 -14.33
C ARG A 119 6.33 14.02 -14.22
N GLY A 120 5.06 14.16 -14.60
CA GLY A 120 4.06 13.09 -14.53
C GLY A 120 3.50 12.98 -13.12
N GLN A 121 2.84 11.86 -12.83
CA GLN A 121 2.38 11.52 -11.50
C GLN A 121 2.97 10.16 -11.12
N ASP A 122 3.67 10.14 -10.00
CA ASP A 122 4.32 8.93 -9.50
C ASP A 122 3.45 8.23 -8.45
N ALA A 123 3.62 6.92 -8.39
CA ALA A 123 3.10 6.05 -7.35
C ALA A 123 4.20 5.05 -6.93
N CYS A 124 3.86 4.14 -6.02
CA CYS A 124 4.60 2.94 -5.58
C CYS A 124 6.07 2.86 -6.01
N SER A 125 6.98 2.79 -5.04
CA SER A 125 8.41 2.76 -5.33
C SER A 125 9.18 1.91 -4.33
N TYR A 126 10.37 1.46 -4.72
CA TYR A 126 11.17 0.57 -3.89
C TYR A 126 12.67 0.70 -4.18
N PHE A 127 13.50 0.35 -3.21
CA PHE A 127 14.96 0.33 -3.38
C PHE A 127 15.46 -0.99 -3.94
N PHE A 128 16.47 -0.91 -4.80
CA PHE A 128 17.31 -2.07 -5.07
C PHE A 128 18.20 -2.39 -3.85
N PRO A 129 18.48 -3.69 -3.59
CA PRO A 129 19.34 -4.09 -2.49
C PRO A 129 20.81 -3.64 -2.66
N ASP A 130 21.19 -3.22 -3.87
CA ASP A 130 22.50 -2.66 -4.19
C ASP A 130 22.73 -1.25 -3.62
N GLN A 131 21.68 -0.60 -3.11
CA GLN A 131 21.69 0.77 -2.60
C GLN A 131 22.22 1.80 -3.61
N LYS A 132 22.01 1.55 -4.90
CA LYS A 132 22.40 2.46 -5.98
C LYS A 132 21.20 2.90 -6.78
N ARG A 133 20.19 2.05 -6.88
CA ARG A 133 19.03 2.27 -7.71
C ARG A 133 17.73 2.14 -6.94
N ILE A 134 16.69 2.67 -7.56
CA ILE A 134 15.30 2.50 -7.16
C ILE A 134 14.48 2.05 -8.36
N VAL A 135 13.31 1.49 -8.09
CA VAL A 135 12.24 1.28 -9.07
C VAL A 135 11.02 2.08 -8.62
N PHE A 136 10.26 2.65 -9.54
CA PHE A 136 9.07 3.43 -9.23
C PHE A 136 8.07 3.41 -10.39
N THR A 137 6.81 3.67 -10.07
CA THR A 137 5.74 3.84 -11.06
C THR A 137 5.57 5.30 -11.43
N SER A 138 5.35 5.60 -12.72
CA SER A 138 5.08 6.96 -13.17
C SER A 138 4.26 7.03 -14.45
N THR A 139 3.49 8.11 -14.62
CA THR A 139 2.85 8.49 -15.89
C THR A 139 3.74 9.37 -16.78
N LYS A 140 5.01 9.59 -16.42
CA LYS A 140 5.89 10.64 -17.00
C LYS A 140 6.06 10.65 -18.52
N ASP A 141 5.85 9.53 -19.20
CA ASP A 141 5.94 9.42 -20.66
C ASP A 141 4.58 9.19 -21.35
N ASN A 142 3.49 9.13 -20.57
CA ASN A 142 2.12 8.98 -21.03
C ASN A 142 1.21 10.08 -20.44
N MET A 143 1.72 11.30 -20.28
CA MET A 143 1.02 12.41 -19.60
C MET A 143 -0.25 12.88 -20.33
N ASP A 144 -0.43 12.53 -21.61
CA ASP A 144 -1.63 12.86 -22.38
C ASP A 144 -2.78 11.85 -22.15
N MET A 145 -2.52 10.74 -21.45
CA MET A 145 -3.54 9.74 -21.10
C MET A 145 -4.36 10.20 -19.87
N PRO A 146 -5.59 9.66 -19.70
CA PRO A 146 -6.38 9.94 -18.51
C PRO A 146 -5.61 9.58 -17.23
N LEU A 147 -5.45 10.55 -16.33
CA LEU A 147 -4.65 10.41 -15.12
C LEU A 147 -5.23 9.41 -14.11
N GLY A 148 -6.53 9.07 -14.23
CA GLY A 148 -7.18 8.13 -13.35
C GLY A 148 -7.22 8.57 -11.88
N ASP A 149 -7.40 7.59 -11.01
CA ASP A 149 -7.35 7.70 -9.55
C ASP A 149 -6.63 6.46 -8.99
N TRP A 150 -5.51 6.70 -8.33
CA TRP A 150 -4.70 5.64 -7.70
C TRP A 150 -5.48 4.84 -6.68
N SER A 151 -6.58 5.35 -6.11
CA SER A 151 -7.42 4.67 -5.13
C SER A 151 -8.66 3.98 -5.72
N SER A 152 -8.83 4.00 -7.05
CA SER A 152 -10.03 3.48 -7.70
C SER A 152 -9.68 2.36 -8.67
N GLU A 153 -10.03 1.12 -8.32
CA GLU A 153 -9.78 -0.03 -9.20
C GLU A 153 -10.41 0.06 -10.59
N LYS A 154 -11.46 0.87 -10.72
CA LYS A 154 -12.18 1.09 -12.00
C LYS A 154 -11.54 2.17 -12.85
N GLU A 155 -10.71 3.01 -12.25
CA GLU A 155 -10.14 4.21 -12.87
C GLU A 155 -8.65 4.33 -12.59
N TYR A 156 -7.93 3.22 -12.37
CA TYR A 156 -6.48 3.31 -12.20
C TYR A 156 -5.85 4.02 -13.41
N PRO A 157 -4.77 4.80 -13.20
CA PRO A 157 -4.05 5.50 -14.25
C PRO A 157 -3.51 4.52 -15.31
N GLN A 158 -4.25 4.33 -16.39
CA GLN A 158 -3.78 3.55 -17.54
C GLN A 158 -2.65 4.33 -18.22
N GLY A 159 -1.52 3.66 -18.50
CA GLY A 159 -0.29 4.27 -18.95
C GLY A 159 0.70 4.63 -17.83
N ALA A 160 0.39 4.29 -16.58
CA ALA A 160 1.36 4.27 -15.51
C ALA A 160 2.31 3.07 -15.68
N GLU A 161 3.60 3.34 -15.74
CA GLU A 161 4.62 2.34 -16.08
C GLU A 161 5.77 2.33 -15.09
N LEU A 162 6.63 1.33 -15.22
CA LEU A 162 7.74 1.10 -14.31
C LEU A 162 9.03 1.73 -14.84
N TYR A 163 9.74 2.40 -13.94
CA TYR A 163 10.99 3.09 -14.21
C TYR A 163 12.03 2.70 -13.17
N THR A 164 13.30 2.74 -13.55
CA THR A 164 14.42 2.72 -12.61
C THR A 164 15.15 4.06 -12.66
N ALA A 165 15.84 4.39 -11.57
CA ALA A 165 16.71 5.56 -11.50
C ALA A 165 17.84 5.31 -10.51
N ASP A 166 18.93 6.06 -10.63
CA ASP A 166 19.94 6.14 -9.58
C ASP A 166 19.39 6.91 -8.37
N LEU A 167 19.99 6.74 -7.18
CA LEU A 167 19.53 7.43 -5.96
C LEU A 167 19.63 8.96 -6.04
N ASN A 168 20.42 9.48 -6.98
CA ASN A 168 20.50 10.90 -7.26
C ASN A 168 19.44 11.37 -8.28
N GLY A 169 18.52 10.51 -8.75
CA GLY A 169 17.53 10.88 -9.77
C GLY A 169 18.09 11.03 -11.19
N GLU A 170 19.34 10.62 -11.42
CA GLU A 170 19.89 10.50 -12.77
C GLU A 170 19.59 9.12 -13.35
N ASN A 171 19.90 8.94 -14.64
CA ASN A 171 19.77 7.67 -15.35
C ASN A 171 18.39 7.02 -15.23
N ILE A 172 17.33 7.84 -15.37
CA ILE A 172 15.96 7.34 -15.40
C ILE A 172 15.76 6.49 -16.66
N VAL A 173 15.42 5.20 -16.47
CA VAL A 173 15.18 4.24 -17.54
C VAL A 173 13.78 3.64 -17.38
N ARG A 174 12.98 3.74 -18.44
CA ARG A 174 11.66 3.09 -18.56
C ARG A 174 11.84 1.60 -18.79
N LEU A 175 11.20 0.77 -17.96
CA LEU A 175 11.24 -0.69 -18.04
C LEU A 175 10.10 -1.28 -18.87
N THR A 176 8.94 -0.63 -18.88
CA THR A 176 7.72 -1.11 -19.54
C THR A 176 7.15 -0.08 -20.50
N ASN A 177 6.47 -0.54 -21.55
CA ASN A 177 5.88 0.31 -22.59
C ASN A 177 4.62 -0.35 -23.17
N ASN A 178 3.50 -0.28 -22.45
CA ASN A 178 2.30 -1.07 -22.78
C ASN A 178 0.96 -0.39 -22.46
N GLU A 179 0.95 0.88 -22.04
CA GLU A 179 -0.28 1.67 -21.77
C GLU A 179 -1.22 1.09 -20.69
N TYR A 180 -0.85 0.02 -19.99
CA TYR A 180 -1.62 -0.53 -18.87
C TYR A 180 -1.31 0.22 -17.58
N TYR A 181 -2.11 -0.01 -16.54
CA TYR A 181 -1.73 0.35 -15.18
C TYR A 181 -0.71 -0.65 -14.64
N GLU A 182 0.46 -0.17 -14.22
CA GLU A 182 1.49 -0.96 -13.56
C GLU A 182 2.02 -0.28 -12.30
N ALA A 183 1.79 -0.89 -11.14
CA ALA A 183 2.20 -0.32 -9.86
C ALA A 183 2.50 -1.37 -8.80
N GLU A 184 2.53 -0.94 -7.54
CA GLU A 184 2.77 -1.79 -6.36
C GLU A 184 4.09 -2.58 -6.51
N VAL A 185 5.11 -1.91 -7.04
CA VAL A 185 6.36 -2.53 -7.44
C VAL A 185 7.29 -2.77 -6.23
N SER A 186 7.93 -3.93 -6.20
CA SER A 186 8.97 -4.29 -5.22
C SER A 186 10.07 -5.14 -5.87
N ILE A 187 11.18 -5.34 -5.17
CA ILE A 187 12.38 -6.04 -5.67
C ILE A 187 12.74 -7.19 -4.74
N SER A 188 13.16 -8.32 -5.30
CA SER A 188 13.65 -9.47 -4.53
C SER A 188 14.91 -9.11 -3.71
N PRO A 189 15.13 -9.70 -2.53
CA PRO A 189 16.28 -9.36 -1.67
C PRO A 189 17.65 -9.53 -2.35
N ASN A 190 17.77 -10.45 -3.31
CA ASN A 190 18.96 -10.67 -4.13
C ASN A 190 19.06 -9.72 -5.34
N GLY A 191 18.02 -8.93 -5.62
CA GLY A 191 17.98 -7.95 -6.70
C GLY A 191 17.78 -8.53 -8.10
N GLU A 192 17.44 -9.82 -8.21
CA GLU A 192 17.34 -10.51 -9.49
C GLU A 192 15.97 -10.41 -10.16
N TRP A 193 14.94 -10.04 -9.40
CA TRP A 193 13.56 -9.97 -9.86
C TRP A 193 12.86 -8.71 -9.33
N ILE A 194 12.10 -8.08 -10.20
CA ILE A 194 11.07 -7.10 -9.85
C ILE A 194 9.73 -7.83 -9.84
N VAL A 195 8.88 -7.58 -8.84
CA VAL A 195 7.48 -8.01 -8.82
C VAL A 195 6.58 -6.78 -8.78
N PHE A 196 5.45 -6.81 -9.49
CA PHE A 196 4.53 -5.68 -9.61
C PHE A 196 3.12 -6.15 -9.91
N GLY A 197 2.14 -5.27 -9.72
CA GLY A 197 0.77 -5.46 -10.19
C GLY A 197 0.59 -4.83 -11.57
N ARG A 198 -0.07 -5.54 -12.49
CA ARG A 198 -0.54 -4.98 -13.77
C ARG A 198 -2.03 -5.24 -13.95
N GLN A 199 -2.78 -4.20 -14.33
CA GLN A 199 -4.20 -4.33 -14.65
C GLN A 199 -4.42 -4.32 -16.16
N ILE A 200 -5.03 -5.39 -16.68
CA ILE A 200 -5.42 -5.52 -18.09
C ILE A 200 -6.94 -5.77 -18.13
N ASP A 201 -7.67 -4.94 -18.87
CA ASP A 201 -9.13 -5.01 -19.00
C ASP A 201 -9.87 -5.10 -17.65
N GLY A 202 -9.37 -4.37 -16.64
CA GLY A 202 -9.91 -4.33 -15.28
C GLY A 202 -9.41 -5.44 -14.34
N ASN A 203 -8.65 -6.42 -14.83
CA ASN A 203 -8.13 -7.53 -14.02
C ASN A 203 -6.69 -7.25 -13.57
N LEU A 204 -6.50 -6.93 -12.29
CA LEU A 204 -5.17 -6.79 -11.69
C LEU A 204 -4.58 -8.18 -11.44
N ASN A 205 -3.36 -8.42 -11.91
CA ASN A 205 -2.60 -9.64 -11.64
C ASN A 205 -1.18 -9.29 -11.22
N LEU A 206 -0.50 -10.22 -10.54
CA LEU A 206 0.91 -10.08 -10.20
C LEU A 206 1.77 -10.55 -11.38
N TRP A 207 2.83 -9.80 -11.64
CA TRP A 207 3.81 -10.05 -12.68
C TRP A 207 5.22 -9.93 -12.10
N ARG A 208 6.20 -10.53 -12.79
CA ARG A 208 7.62 -10.33 -12.52
C ARG A 208 8.40 -10.05 -13.80
N MET A 209 9.56 -9.44 -13.64
CA MET A 209 10.56 -9.26 -14.70
C MET A 209 11.96 -9.13 -14.11
N ARG A 210 12.99 -9.18 -14.97
CA ARG A 210 14.36 -8.82 -14.60
C ARG A 210 14.50 -7.30 -14.42
N PRO A 211 15.50 -6.85 -13.64
CA PRO A 211 15.79 -5.43 -13.44
C PRO A 211 16.06 -4.60 -14.71
N ASP A 212 16.35 -5.26 -15.84
CA ASP A 212 16.57 -4.62 -17.15
C ASP A 212 15.31 -4.61 -18.03
N GLY A 213 14.16 -5.08 -17.51
CA GLY A 213 12.88 -5.18 -18.21
C GLY A 213 12.69 -6.47 -19.00
N SER A 214 13.66 -7.40 -19.01
CA SER A 214 13.54 -8.68 -19.71
C SER A 214 12.83 -9.77 -18.88
N ASP A 215 12.57 -10.93 -19.49
CA ASP A 215 11.90 -12.11 -18.90
C ASP A 215 10.61 -11.79 -18.14
N GLU A 216 9.76 -10.95 -18.73
CA GLU A 216 8.47 -10.60 -18.15
C GLU A 216 7.53 -11.82 -18.11
N GLN A 217 6.93 -12.08 -16.94
CA GLN A 217 6.08 -13.25 -16.69
C GLN A 217 4.94 -12.90 -15.74
N GLN A 218 3.72 -13.30 -16.11
CA GLN A 218 2.57 -13.25 -15.21
C GLN A 218 2.65 -14.37 -14.17
N ILE A 219 2.38 -14.05 -12.91
CA ILE A 219 2.44 -14.97 -11.76
C ILE A 219 1.04 -15.46 -11.39
N THR A 220 0.06 -14.55 -11.29
CA THR A 220 -1.32 -14.90 -10.94
C THR A 220 -2.23 -14.83 -12.15
N PHE A 221 -3.27 -15.66 -12.16
CA PHE A 221 -4.26 -15.70 -13.22
C PHE A 221 -5.64 -15.75 -12.58
N THR A 222 -6.16 -14.57 -12.24
CA THR A 222 -7.40 -14.41 -11.48
C THR A 222 -8.48 -13.77 -12.33
N GLU A 223 -9.72 -14.24 -12.16
CA GLU A 223 -10.92 -13.61 -12.74
C GLU A 223 -11.51 -12.58 -11.77
N ASP A 224 -11.91 -13.03 -10.56
CA ASP A 224 -12.56 -12.14 -9.57
C ASP A 224 -11.57 -11.54 -8.57
N TRP A 225 -10.48 -12.26 -8.29
CA TRP A 225 -9.50 -11.81 -7.30
C TRP A 225 -8.60 -10.71 -7.86
N GLN A 226 -8.40 -9.67 -7.07
CA GLN A 226 -7.54 -8.51 -7.35
C GLN A 226 -6.33 -8.55 -6.40
N PRO A 227 -5.28 -9.33 -6.70
CA PRO A 227 -4.04 -9.35 -5.94
C PRO A 227 -3.29 -8.02 -6.03
N GLY A 228 -2.54 -7.69 -4.99
CA GLY A 228 -1.73 -6.48 -4.94
C GLY A 228 -0.85 -6.39 -3.70
N ALA A 229 -0.06 -5.31 -3.62
CA ALA A 229 1.01 -5.09 -2.66
C ALA A 229 1.97 -6.31 -2.54
N PRO A 230 2.58 -6.77 -3.66
CA PRO A 230 3.47 -7.92 -3.64
C PRO A 230 4.85 -7.56 -3.08
N PHE A 231 5.33 -8.32 -2.10
CA PHE A 231 6.68 -8.20 -1.54
C PHE A 231 7.35 -9.56 -1.46
N TYR A 232 8.60 -9.64 -1.91
CA TYR A 232 9.40 -10.84 -1.69
C TYR A 232 9.71 -11.05 -0.21
N LEU A 233 9.63 -12.31 0.23
CA LEU A 233 10.19 -12.76 1.49
C LEU A 233 11.73 -12.91 1.36
N PRO A 234 12.47 -13.01 2.48
CA PRO A 234 13.93 -13.05 2.45
C PRO A 234 14.54 -14.28 1.73
N ASP A 235 13.73 -15.27 1.39
CA ASP A 235 14.14 -16.46 0.64
C ASP A 235 14.38 -16.20 -0.87
N ASN A 236 13.97 -15.03 -1.40
CA ASN A 236 14.06 -14.62 -2.81
C ASN A 236 13.12 -15.34 -3.78
N GLU A 237 12.23 -16.20 -3.27
CA GLU A 237 11.35 -17.04 -4.09
C GLU A 237 9.89 -16.78 -3.76
N THR A 238 9.56 -16.62 -2.48
CA THR A 238 8.20 -16.45 -2.01
C THR A 238 7.79 -14.99 -2.01
N ILE A 239 6.57 -14.70 -2.46
CA ILE A 239 5.95 -13.38 -2.49
C ILE A 239 4.80 -13.39 -1.49
N LEU A 240 4.80 -12.43 -0.55
CA LEU A 240 3.68 -12.05 0.30
C LEU A 240 2.84 -11.00 -0.44
N PHE A 241 1.52 -11.17 -0.45
CA PHE A 241 0.62 -10.19 -1.08
C PHE A 241 -0.76 -10.22 -0.44
N ARG A 242 -1.57 -9.19 -0.68
CA ARG A 242 -3.00 -9.18 -0.35
C ARG A 242 -3.83 -9.42 -1.61
N ALA A 243 -5.01 -9.97 -1.46
CA ALA A 243 -6.00 -9.97 -2.53
C ALA A 243 -7.42 -9.79 -1.97
N TRP A 244 -8.30 -9.26 -2.80
CA TRP A 244 -9.71 -9.07 -2.51
C TRP A 244 -10.55 -9.40 -3.74
N ARG A 245 -11.87 -9.52 -3.60
CA ARG A 245 -12.75 -9.89 -4.72
C ARG A 245 -13.45 -8.68 -5.34
N SER A 246 -13.28 -8.48 -6.65
CA SER A 246 -13.99 -7.44 -7.42
C SER A 246 -15.52 -7.53 -7.21
N SER A 247 -16.04 -8.75 -7.09
CA SER A 247 -17.45 -9.03 -6.85
C SER A 247 -17.97 -8.58 -5.48
N GLU A 248 -17.09 -8.38 -4.49
CA GLU A 248 -17.40 -7.88 -3.15
C GLU A 248 -17.18 -6.37 -3.02
N TYR A 249 -16.53 -5.74 -4.01
CA TYR A 249 -16.22 -4.31 -3.99
C TYR A 249 -17.49 -3.47 -3.76
N GLY A 250 -17.47 -2.64 -2.72
CA GLY A 250 -18.58 -1.77 -2.34
C GLY A 250 -19.88 -2.47 -1.94
N LYS A 251 -19.89 -3.80 -1.85
CA LYS A 251 -21.05 -4.59 -1.38
C LYS A 251 -20.88 -5.05 0.06
N VAL A 252 -19.64 -5.29 0.49
CA VAL A 252 -19.28 -5.65 1.86
C VAL A 252 -18.33 -4.58 2.39
N TRP A 253 -18.57 -4.11 3.61
CA TRP A 253 -17.71 -3.14 4.26
C TRP A 253 -17.25 -3.58 5.67
N PRO A 254 -15.95 -3.43 5.98
CA PRO A 254 -14.87 -3.11 5.03
C PRO A 254 -14.72 -4.23 3.98
N THR A 255 -14.18 -3.91 2.80
CA THR A 255 -13.95 -4.94 1.77
C THR A 255 -13.02 -6.03 2.31
N PRO A 256 -13.42 -7.31 2.32
CA PRO A 256 -12.56 -8.38 2.79
C PRO A 256 -11.25 -8.43 2.00
N MET A 257 -10.13 -8.51 2.70
CA MET A 257 -8.79 -8.63 2.11
C MET A 257 -8.06 -9.77 2.79
N THR A 258 -7.55 -10.69 1.99
CA THR A 258 -6.85 -11.87 2.46
C THR A 258 -5.38 -11.77 2.12
N VAL A 259 -4.50 -12.05 3.08
CA VAL A 259 -3.07 -12.18 2.87
C VAL A 259 -2.76 -13.59 2.38
N PHE A 260 -1.92 -13.68 1.35
CA PHE A 260 -1.45 -14.91 0.74
C PHE A 260 0.07 -14.89 0.62
N THR A 261 0.66 -16.08 0.51
CA THR A 261 2.01 -16.27 -0.04
C THR A 261 1.93 -17.11 -1.30
N ILE A 262 2.84 -16.87 -2.25
CA ILE A 262 2.96 -17.64 -3.50
C ILE A 262 4.43 -17.69 -3.91
N LYS A 263 4.89 -18.76 -4.56
CA LYS A 263 6.21 -18.73 -5.21
C LYS A 263 6.15 -17.86 -6.46
N HIS A 264 7.27 -17.20 -6.77
CA HIS A 264 7.35 -16.30 -7.91
C HIS A 264 7.19 -16.98 -9.28
N ASP A 265 7.18 -18.31 -9.32
CA ASP A 265 6.87 -19.12 -10.50
C ASP A 265 5.36 -19.48 -10.60
N GLY A 266 4.54 -18.94 -9.70
CA GLY A 266 3.10 -19.18 -9.62
C GLY A 266 2.71 -20.40 -8.79
N THR A 267 3.66 -21.17 -8.25
CA THR A 267 3.33 -22.37 -7.47
C THR A 267 3.13 -22.09 -5.98
N GLU A 268 2.65 -23.09 -5.23
CA GLU A 268 2.56 -23.06 -3.76
C GLU A 268 1.77 -21.88 -3.15
N LEU A 269 0.72 -21.43 -3.84
CA LEU A 269 -0.23 -20.48 -3.27
C LEU A 269 -0.77 -20.99 -1.93
N THR A 270 -0.59 -20.18 -0.89
CA THR A 270 -1.00 -20.48 0.47
C THR A 270 -1.70 -19.27 1.09
N GLN A 271 -2.91 -19.45 1.60
CA GLN A 271 -3.63 -18.44 2.38
C GLN A 271 -2.99 -18.27 3.77
N ARG A 272 -2.84 -17.03 4.24
CA ARG A 272 -2.20 -16.71 5.55
C ARG A 272 -3.15 -16.08 6.57
N THR A 273 -4.28 -15.53 6.13
CA THR A 273 -5.32 -14.99 7.03
C THR A 273 -6.67 -15.67 6.76
N PHE A 274 -7.44 -16.00 7.80
CA PHE A 274 -8.60 -16.90 7.70
C PHE A 274 -9.91 -16.35 8.28
N ASN A 275 -9.96 -15.05 8.60
CA ASN A 275 -11.06 -14.41 9.33
C ASN A 275 -12.14 -13.78 8.42
N GLY A 276 -11.88 -13.63 7.12
CA GLY A 276 -12.80 -12.93 6.21
C GLY A 276 -12.93 -11.42 6.49
N GLU A 277 -11.94 -10.83 7.18
CA GLU A 277 -11.89 -9.40 7.48
C GLU A 277 -10.95 -8.67 6.50
N MET A 278 -10.85 -7.36 6.65
CA MET A 278 -9.85 -6.54 5.94
C MET A 278 -8.45 -6.82 6.53
N ASN A 279 -7.57 -7.46 5.77
CA ASN A 279 -6.13 -7.60 6.07
C ASN A 279 -5.33 -6.94 4.93
N TRP A 280 -5.13 -5.63 5.03
CA TRP A 280 -4.62 -4.77 3.96
C TRP A 280 -3.14 -4.41 4.14
N ALA A 281 -2.48 -3.95 3.07
CA ALA A 281 -1.10 -3.45 3.03
C ALA A 281 -0.09 -4.31 3.82
N PRO A 282 0.06 -5.61 3.48
CA PRO A 282 1.02 -6.46 4.15
C PRO A 282 2.45 -6.08 3.77
N TYR A 283 3.39 -6.13 4.72
CA TYR A 283 4.81 -5.94 4.46
C TYR A 283 5.65 -6.94 5.31
N PRO A 284 6.58 -7.69 4.69
CA PRO A 284 7.31 -8.74 5.38
C PRO A 284 8.42 -8.22 6.29
N ALA A 285 8.69 -8.96 7.37
CA ALA A 285 9.88 -8.78 8.19
C ALA A 285 11.08 -9.56 7.62
N SER A 286 12.28 -9.06 7.90
CA SER A 286 13.53 -9.67 7.43
C SER A 286 13.88 -10.99 8.12
N ASN A 287 13.19 -11.35 9.21
CA ASN A 287 13.33 -12.65 9.85
C ASN A 287 12.61 -13.80 9.10
N GLY A 288 11.87 -13.50 8.04
CA GLY A 288 11.21 -14.49 7.18
C GLY A 288 9.94 -15.13 7.76
N ARG A 289 9.61 -14.82 9.02
CA ARG A 289 8.47 -15.38 9.74
C ARG A 289 7.36 -14.37 9.95
N HIS A 290 7.69 -13.11 10.22
CA HIS A 290 6.70 -12.10 10.60
C HIS A 290 6.37 -11.16 9.45
N TYR A 291 5.24 -10.48 9.57
CA TYR A 291 4.82 -9.42 8.65
C TYR A 291 3.94 -8.43 9.38
N VAL A 292 3.94 -7.17 8.94
CA VAL A 292 2.99 -6.15 9.40
C VAL A 292 1.87 -5.99 8.38
N PHE A 293 0.69 -5.60 8.82
CA PHE A 293 -0.47 -5.38 7.95
C PHE A 293 -1.52 -4.53 8.67
N VAL A 294 -2.54 -4.08 7.95
CA VAL A 294 -3.59 -3.18 8.46
C VAL A 294 -4.90 -3.94 8.62
N ARG A 295 -5.59 -3.74 9.76
CA ARG A 295 -6.99 -4.15 9.94
C ARG A 295 -7.87 -2.96 10.25
N VAL A 296 -9.16 -3.12 9.95
CA VAL A 296 -10.20 -2.23 10.47
C VAL A 296 -10.71 -2.78 11.80
N VAL A 297 -10.59 -1.97 12.84
CA VAL A 297 -11.04 -2.28 14.21
C VAL A 297 -12.36 -1.55 14.53
N PRO A 298 -13.06 -1.89 15.64
CA PRO A 298 -14.29 -1.19 16.03
C PRO A 298 -14.11 0.33 16.08
N GLY A 299 -15.15 1.06 15.67
CA GLY A 299 -15.10 2.50 15.48
C GLY A 299 -14.68 2.95 14.08
N ARG A 300 -14.70 2.03 13.10
CA ARG A 300 -14.25 2.26 11.71
C ARG A 300 -12.83 2.82 11.67
N ASN A 301 -11.92 2.20 12.41
CA ASN A 301 -10.57 2.72 12.58
C ASN A 301 -9.53 1.76 11.99
N TRP A 302 -8.48 2.30 11.38
CA TRP A 302 -7.42 1.53 10.71
C TRP A 302 -6.20 1.50 11.60
N GLU A 303 -5.69 0.29 11.81
CA GLU A 303 -4.59 0.06 12.74
C GLU A 303 -3.63 -0.97 12.19
N VAL A 304 -2.36 -0.81 12.52
CA VAL A 304 -1.28 -1.70 12.14
C VAL A 304 -1.18 -2.85 13.15
N PHE A 305 -1.02 -4.06 12.62
CA PHE A 305 -0.86 -5.30 13.35
C PHE A 305 0.43 -6.01 12.91
N LEU A 306 1.06 -6.73 13.83
CA LEU A 306 2.12 -7.69 13.59
C LEU A 306 1.52 -9.10 13.52
N GLY A 307 1.65 -9.75 12.38
CA GLY A 307 1.28 -11.14 12.14
C GLY A 307 2.48 -12.08 12.13
N ASP A 308 2.19 -13.36 12.30
CA ASP A 308 3.12 -14.47 12.16
C ASP A 308 2.67 -15.34 10.98
N LEU A 309 3.56 -15.66 10.05
CA LEU A 309 3.27 -16.56 8.94
C LEU A 309 2.92 -17.96 9.42
N ALA A 310 3.38 -18.35 10.61
CA ALA A 310 2.99 -19.56 11.36
C ALA A 310 1.55 -19.51 11.93
N GLY A 311 0.83 -18.42 11.72
CA GLY A 311 -0.55 -18.25 12.17
C GLY A 311 -0.67 -17.83 13.62
N GLY A 312 -1.89 -17.91 14.16
CA GLY A 312 -2.23 -17.38 15.48
C GLY A 312 -2.80 -15.97 15.43
N ASP A 313 -3.10 -15.43 16.61
CA ASP A 313 -3.67 -14.10 16.74
C ASP A 313 -2.59 -13.03 16.59
N PRO A 314 -2.79 -12.02 15.72
CA PRO A 314 -1.81 -10.96 15.52
C PRO A 314 -1.79 -9.98 16.70
N VAL A 315 -0.65 -9.32 16.88
CA VAL A 315 -0.45 -8.28 17.90
C VAL A 315 -0.79 -6.92 17.30
N ARG A 316 -1.70 -6.16 17.91
CA ARG A 316 -1.96 -4.76 17.51
C ARG A 316 -0.78 -3.89 17.93
N LEU A 317 -0.24 -3.09 16.99
CA LEU A 317 0.92 -2.22 17.20
C LEU A 317 0.52 -0.77 17.45
N THR A 318 -0.50 -0.28 16.77
CA THR A 318 -0.95 1.11 16.84
C THR A 318 -2.31 1.24 17.53
N HIS A 319 -2.53 2.39 18.14
CA HIS A 319 -3.68 2.77 18.94
C HIS A 319 -3.95 4.26 18.75
N ASN A 320 -4.50 4.63 17.59
CA ASN A 320 -4.82 6.00 17.24
C ASN A 320 -6.33 6.21 17.04
N ILE A 321 -6.82 7.43 17.15
CA ILE A 321 -8.22 7.75 16.79
C ILE A 321 -8.38 7.99 15.29
N GLY A 322 -7.29 8.41 14.64
CA GLY A 322 -7.19 8.58 13.20
C GLY A 322 -6.66 7.31 12.52
N PHE A 323 -6.55 7.39 11.20
CA PHE A 323 -6.01 6.34 10.36
C PHE A 323 -4.54 6.08 10.70
N ASP A 324 -4.19 4.80 10.88
CA ASP A 324 -2.82 4.30 10.81
C ASP A 324 -2.73 3.19 9.76
N GLY A 325 -1.77 3.28 8.84
CA GLY A 325 -1.62 2.28 7.79
C GLY A 325 -0.38 2.44 6.93
N LEU A 326 -0.34 1.66 5.86
CA LEU A 326 0.78 1.58 4.91
C LEU A 326 2.13 1.34 5.61
N PRO A 327 2.23 0.30 6.46
CA PRO A 327 3.43 0.06 7.26
C PRO A 327 4.56 -0.55 6.40
N SER A 328 5.80 -0.19 6.70
CA SER A 328 6.98 -0.87 6.16
C SER A 328 8.09 -0.99 7.21
N LEU A 329 8.75 -2.13 7.26
CA LEU A 329 9.82 -2.41 8.21
C LEU A 329 11.18 -2.06 7.63
N SER A 330 12.09 -1.57 8.49
CA SER A 330 13.50 -1.42 8.14
C SER A 330 14.14 -2.80 7.93
N ARG A 331 15.20 -2.87 7.13
CA ARG A 331 15.92 -4.11 6.85
C ARG A 331 16.39 -4.79 8.13
N ASN A 332 16.93 -4.04 9.09
CA ASN A 332 17.34 -4.56 10.39
C ASN A 332 16.17 -4.90 11.35
N GLY A 333 14.92 -4.65 10.96
CA GLY A 333 13.72 -4.95 11.74
C GLY A 333 13.50 -4.08 12.99
N LYS A 334 14.32 -3.05 13.22
CA LYS A 334 14.25 -2.21 14.44
C LYS A 334 13.34 -1.00 14.29
N LYS A 335 12.87 -0.69 13.08
CA LYS A 335 11.99 0.45 12.82
C LYS A 335 10.85 0.05 11.91
N MET A 336 9.72 0.72 12.07
CA MET A 336 8.59 0.67 11.14
C MET A 336 8.21 2.09 10.71
N LEU A 337 8.22 2.36 9.41
CA LEU A 337 7.53 3.50 8.82
C LEU A 337 6.04 3.19 8.71
N PHE A 338 5.19 4.21 8.88
CA PHE A 338 3.77 4.11 8.61
C PHE A 338 3.17 5.51 8.39
N ALA A 339 2.06 5.59 7.65
CA ALA A 339 1.28 6.81 7.55
C ALA A 339 0.25 6.88 8.68
N ARG A 340 0.11 8.07 9.24
CA ARG A 340 -0.85 8.36 10.30
C ARG A 340 -1.55 9.69 10.06
N SER A 341 -2.86 9.74 10.31
CA SER A 341 -3.60 10.98 10.51
C SER A 341 -3.68 11.31 12.01
N GLU A 342 -3.43 12.57 12.36
CA GLU A 342 -3.52 13.06 13.75
C GLU A 342 -4.57 14.17 13.85
N THR A 343 -5.16 14.32 15.03
CA THR A 343 -6.14 15.39 15.27
C THR A 343 -5.51 16.77 15.05
N GLY A 344 -6.18 17.62 14.26
CA GLY A 344 -5.69 18.94 13.90
C GLY A 344 -4.71 18.95 12.72
N ARG A 345 -4.56 17.82 12.02
CA ARG A 345 -3.96 17.72 10.69
C ARG A 345 -5.01 17.32 9.67
N ASP A 346 -4.85 17.84 8.46
CA ASP A 346 -5.77 17.61 7.34
C ASP A 346 -5.16 16.68 6.29
N ASP A 347 -4.05 16.03 6.65
CA ASP A 347 -3.16 15.30 5.78
C ASP A 347 -2.58 14.05 6.47
N LEU A 348 -2.03 13.12 5.69
CA LEU A 348 -1.26 11.99 6.22
C LEU A 348 0.20 12.41 6.42
N ALA A 349 0.75 12.06 7.58
CA ALA A 349 2.16 12.25 7.88
C ALA A 349 2.86 10.91 8.09
N THR A 350 4.16 10.87 7.75
CA THR A 350 4.99 9.68 7.95
C THR A 350 5.54 9.65 9.38
N PHE A 351 5.33 8.52 10.05
CA PHE A 351 5.81 8.24 11.39
C PHE A 351 6.76 7.05 11.40
N VAL A 352 7.56 6.98 12.45
CA VAL A 352 8.50 5.89 12.73
C VAL A 352 8.19 5.34 14.11
N MET A 353 7.96 4.04 14.20
CA MET A 353 7.83 3.29 15.44
C MET A 353 9.12 2.50 15.71
N ASP A 354 9.57 2.48 16.96
CA ASP A 354 10.64 1.58 17.41
C ASP A 354 10.10 0.15 17.51
N MET A 355 10.71 -0.77 16.77
CA MET A 355 10.33 -2.19 16.69
C MET A 355 11.37 -3.12 17.32
N SER A 356 12.38 -2.56 18.00
CA SER A 356 13.55 -3.31 18.49
C SER A 356 13.21 -4.46 19.44
N SER A 357 12.03 -4.45 20.07
CA SER A 357 11.57 -5.50 20.99
C SER A 357 11.03 -6.76 20.29
N PHE A 358 10.89 -6.77 18.97
CA PHE A 358 10.24 -7.86 18.23
C PHE A 358 11.19 -8.78 17.44
N GLU A 359 12.51 -8.55 17.49
CA GLU A 359 13.49 -9.44 16.82
C GLU A 359 13.19 -9.70 15.33
N LEU A 360 12.82 -8.63 14.60
CA LEU A 360 12.35 -8.71 13.21
C LEU A 360 13.47 -8.70 12.15
N GLY A 361 14.73 -8.60 12.61
CA GLY A 361 15.92 -8.48 11.76
C GLY A 361 16.38 -9.80 11.15
N PRO A 362 17.25 -9.75 10.11
CA PRO A 362 17.78 -10.94 9.43
C PRO A 362 18.69 -11.80 10.32
N GLU A 363 19.24 -11.25 11.41
CA GLU A 363 19.99 -12.00 12.41
C GLU A 363 19.12 -13.02 13.17
N HIS A 364 17.80 -12.87 13.10
CA HIS A 364 16.81 -13.78 13.66
C HIS A 364 16.08 -14.57 12.56
N TYR A 365 16.69 -14.74 11.38
CA TYR A 365 16.03 -15.45 10.28
C TYR A 365 15.67 -16.90 10.63
N GLU A 366 14.38 -17.21 10.64
CA GLU A 366 13.84 -18.54 10.95
C GLU A 366 13.36 -19.30 9.71
N GLY A 367 13.44 -18.67 8.53
CA GLY A 367 12.84 -19.19 7.30
C GLY A 367 11.34 -18.94 7.23
N ILE A 368 10.71 -19.46 6.18
CA ILE A 368 9.26 -19.35 5.96
C ILE A 368 8.58 -20.57 6.57
N PRO A 369 7.68 -20.40 7.54
CA PRO A 369 7.02 -21.53 8.18
C PRO A 369 6.02 -22.25 7.25
N ASP A 370 6.11 -23.58 7.21
CA ASP A 370 5.03 -24.44 6.71
C ASP A 370 3.94 -24.52 7.78
N THR A 371 2.84 -23.80 7.52
CA THR A 371 1.90 -23.41 8.57
C THR A 371 0.63 -24.22 8.48
N LYS A 372 0.23 -24.84 9.60
CA LYS A 372 -1.07 -25.51 9.69
C LYS A 372 -2.18 -24.48 9.74
N MET A 373 -3.22 -24.70 8.96
CA MET A 373 -4.41 -23.87 9.00
C MET A 373 -5.09 -23.96 10.38
N PRO A 374 -5.64 -22.85 10.91
CA PRO A 374 -6.32 -22.85 12.21
C PRO A 374 -7.57 -23.73 12.19
N ASP A 375 -8.09 -24.10 13.37
CA ASP A 375 -9.31 -24.90 13.47
C ASP A 375 -10.51 -24.12 12.89
N ASN A 376 -11.25 -24.75 11.96
CA ASN A 376 -12.38 -24.18 11.21
C ASN A 376 -12.05 -22.89 10.41
N PRO A 377 -11.04 -22.93 9.52
CA PRO A 377 -10.65 -21.75 8.76
C PRO A 377 -11.69 -21.42 7.68
N ILE A 378 -11.89 -20.13 7.39
CA ILE A 378 -12.62 -19.72 6.19
C ILE A 378 -11.62 -19.79 5.02
N LEU A 379 -11.68 -20.90 4.30
CA LEU A 379 -10.78 -21.16 3.17
C LEU A 379 -11.30 -20.51 1.89
N VAL A 380 -10.40 -19.85 1.20
CA VAL A 380 -10.59 -19.41 -0.17
C VAL A 380 -10.39 -20.61 -1.09
N THR A 381 -11.46 -21.08 -1.72
CA THR A 381 -11.43 -22.27 -2.60
C THR A 381 -11.40 -21.93 -4.09
N ASP A 382 -11.53 -20.66 -4.45
CA ASP A 382 -11.68 -20.16 -5.82
C ASP A 382 -10.54 -19.26 -6.28
N PHE A 383 -9.47 -19.11 -5.50
CA PHE A 383 -8.26 -18.44 -5.97
C PHE A 383 -7.47 -19.40 -6.85
N THR A 384 -7.40 -19.10 -8.14
CA THR A 384 -6.63 -19.88 -9.11
C THR A 384 -5.28 -19.25 -9.38
N VAL A 385 -4.26 -20.09 -9.47
CA VAL A 385 -3.00 -19.74 -10.13
C VAL A 385 -2.82 -20.68 -11.31
N GLY A 386 -2.76 -20.11 -12.52
CA GLY A 386 -2.45 -20.86 -13.74
C GLY A 386 -0.99 -21.31 -13.74
N LYS A 387 -0.73 -22.49 -14.32
CA LYS A 387 0.63 -23.00 -14.59
C LYS A 387 1.14 -22.57 -15.94
#